data_AF-A0AAU3I8A4-F1
#
_entry.id   AF-A0AAU3I8A4-F1
#
_cell.length_a   1.000
_cell.length_b   1.000
_cell.length_c   1.000
_cell.angle_alpha   90.00
_cell.angle_beta   90.00
_cell.angle_gamma   90.00
#
_symmetry.space_group_name_H-M   'P 1'
#
loop_
_entity.id
_entity.type
_entity.pdbx_description
1 polymer ?
#
loop_
_entity_poly.entity_id
_entity_poly.type
_entity_poly.pdbx_seq_one_letter_code
_entity_poly.pdbx_strand_id
1 'polypeptide(L)'
;MTATVAEDGDLGAQSPEEAVAASPRVPVARVYRFELVKLVSQWRIRLLLLACWIVPALFVAAVSRQSTLPVDTLFGRWMHATGWAGALVMLGFAGTWALPLLTAVVAGDVFASEDRLGTWRHLLVAVRSPRRIFAAKALAGLTVILLLVAGLVASSSAGGLVAVGDQPLVGLDGHLLTPADAAGKVLLAWVCVLAPTLALAAIGLLGSVALGRSPMGLLLPALVALAMQLAQMMPLPVAVRLALPGYAFIAWNGLFTSPAQLGPLLIGIVVSLLWAVTATAPAYVLFMRRDFTDVAHDGSGRGAVTAGVLPLVALAAVTVAVVGATTGATGSGIEQDKVQRSAATAFAHLYRLQTAQLNRPAVTEARLKVTASCDKGSVKVAAEGPGNDWRCVVSWHLPGVDAVGTAVYQLDVTPDGRFMADGDGPKEVNGYFLVRTPTGDAPNPLWQFDGNVDLLATSKG
;
A
#
# COMPACT_ATOMS: atom_id res chain seq x y z
N MET A 1 -34.35 77.43 54.34
CA MET A 1 -34.65 76.68 53.09
C MET A 1 -33.84 77.32 51.97
N THR A 2 -33.62 76.60 50.86
CA THR A 2 -32.55 76.87 49.86
C THR A 2 -31.13 76.75 50.43
N ALA A 3 -30.21 76.19 49.63
CA ALA A 3 -28.83 75.85 49.99
C ALA A 3 -27.87 76.32 48.88
N THR A 4 -26.57 76.21 49.16
CA THR A 4 -25.46 76.84 48.41
C THR A 4 -25.17 76.25 47.03
N VAL A 5 -24.58 77.09 46.16
CA VAL A 5 -23.95 76.71 44.88
C VAL A 5 -22.47 76.40 45.08
N ALA A 6 -22.01 75.29 44.50
CA ALA A 6 -20.61 74.91 44.21
C ALA A 6 -20.66 73.58 43.42
N GLU A 7 -19.71 73.20 42.56
CA GLU A 7 -18.77 73.92 41.68
C GLU A 7 -18.38 72.91 40.56
N ASP A 8 -17.72 73.33 39.48
CA ASP A 8 -17.46 72.44 38.33
C ASP A 8 -16.57 71.24 38.65
N GLY A 9 -16.90 70.09 38.04
CA GLY A 9 -16.16 68.83 38.16
C GLY A 9 -16.11 68.08 36.84
N ASP A 10 -15.07 68.35 36.03
CA ASP A 10 -14.83 67.69 34.75
C ASP A 10 -14.58 66.18 34.91
N LEU A 11 -15.55 65.36 34.48
CA LEU A 11 -15.41 63.91 34.37
C LEU A 11 -16.09 63.37 33.10
N GLY A 12 -15.37 63.48 31.98
CA GLY A 12 -15.26 62.36 31.04
C GLY A 12 -16.41 62.19 30.03
N ALA A 13 -16.34 62.95 28.94
CA ALA A 13 -17.00 62.60 27.69
C ALA A 13 -16.38 61.32 27.08
N GLN A 14 -16.76 60.14 27.57
CA GLN A 14 -16.35 58.87 26.99
C GLN A 14 -17.20 58.56 25.74
N SER A 15 -16.58 58.70 24.57
CA SER A 15 -17.14 58.35 23.27
C SER A 15 -17.49 56.86 23.19
N PRO A 16 -18.66 56.47 22.64
CA PRO A 16 -19.10 55.07 22.50
C PRO A 16 -18.41 54.35 21.32
N GLU A 17 -17.09 54.53 21.17
CA GLU A 17 -16.31 54.16 19.98
C GLU A 17 -15.13 53.21 20.26
N GLU A 18 -15.04 52.64 21.47
CA GLU A 18 -14.23 51.44 21.75
C GLU A 18 -14.97 50.51 22.73
N ALA A 19 -15.04 49.18 22.55
CA ALA A 19 -14.50 48.35 21.49
C ALA A 19 -15.51 47.30 21.01
N VAL A 20 -15.62 47.11 19.69
CA VAL A 20 -16.29 45.92 19.11
C VAL A 20 -15.42 44.70 19.38
N ALA A 21 -15.64 44.05 20.53
CA ALA A 21 -14.88 42.90 20.97
C ALA A 21 -14.88 41.78 19.90
N ALA A 22 -13.76 41.65 19.20
CA ALA A 22 -13.65 40.80 18.02
C ALA A 22 -13.92 39.33 18.38
N SER A 23 -15.10 38.82 18.01
CA SER A 23 -15.63 37.55 18.52
C SER A 23 -14.60 36.42 18.34
N PRO A 24 -14.24 35.68 19.40
CA PRO A 24 -13.07 34.81 19.40
C PRO A 24 -13.15 33.74 18.30
N ARG A 25 -12.26 33.85 17.30
CA ARG A 25 -12.26 33.03 16.08
C ARG A 25 -12.17 31.53 16.43
N VAL A 26 -13.21 30.76 16.08
CA VAL A 26 -13.37 29.34 16.45
C VAL A 26 -12.09 28.52 16.17
N PRO A 27 -11.51 27.83 17.18
CA PRO A 27 -10.25 27.11 17.01
C PRO A 27 -10.41 25.86 16.15
N VAL A 28 -9.37 25.53 15.36
CA VAL A 28 -9.38 24.41 14.41
C VAL A 28 -9.75 23.09 15.10
N ALA A 29 -9.27 22.84 16.32
CA ALA A 29 -9.58 21.64 17.10
C ALA A 29 -11.09 21.45 17.37
N ARG A 30 -11.86 22.53 17.53
CA ARG A 30 -13.33 22.45 17.71
C ARG A 30 -14.03 22.09 16.40
N VAL A 31 -13.58 22.65 15.28
CA VAL A 31 -14.09 22.32 13.94
C VAL A 31 -13.73 20.87 13.58
N TYR A 32 -12.49 20.46 13.81
CA TYR A 32 -12.01 19.09 13.62
C TYR A 32 -12.83 18.07 14.43
N ARG A 33 -13.10 18.34 15.72
CA ARG A 33 -13.96 17.47 16.55
C ARG A 33 -15.38 17.37 15.98
N PHE A 34 -15.94 18.47 15.48
CA PHE A 34 -17.26 18.45 14.82
C PHE A 34 -17.25 17.63 13.53
N GLU A 35 -16.28 17.84 12.64
CA GLU A 35 -16.14 17.09 11.39
C GLU A 35 -15.89 15.59 11.63
N LEU A 36 -15.07 15.24 12.63
CA LEU A 36 -14.84 13.85 13.02
C LEU A 36 -16.12 13.18 13.55
N VAL A 37 -16.85 13.85 14.45
CA VAL A 37 -18.17 13.38 14.94
C VAL A 37 -19.17 13.24 13.78
N LYS A 38 -19.19 14.20 12.85
CA LYS A 38 -20.03 14.14 11.65
C LYS A 38 -19.69 12.90 10.82
N LEU A 39 -18.42 12.67 10.47
CA LEU A 39 -18.01 11.49 9.70
C LEU A 39 -18.39 10.19 10.41
N VAL A 40 -18.04 10.00 11.69
CA VAL A 40 -18.37 8.75 12.42
C VAL A 40 -19.85 8.63 12.82
N SER A 41 -20.67 9.65 12.60
CA SER A 41 -22.14 9.55 12.69
C SER A 41 -22.79 8.99 11.42
N GLN A 42 -22.13 9.09 10.26
CA GLN A 42 -22.66 8.56 8.99
C GLN A 42 -22.69 7.03 9.02
N TRP A 43 -23.84 6.44 8.67
CA TRP A 43 -24.01 4.99 8.65
C TRP A 43 -22.99 4.29 7.74
N ARG A 44 -22.63 4.91 6.60
CA ARG A 44 -21.61 4.40 5.67
C ARG A 44 -20.25 4.24 6.36
N ILE A 45 -19.76 5.28 7.03
CA ILE A 45 -18.49 5.26 7.76
C ILE A 45 -18.53 4.26 8.92
N ARG A 46 -19.65 4.16 9.64
CA ARG A 46 -19.85 3.14 10.70
C ARG A 46 -19.76 1.71 10.16
N LEU A 47 -20.39 1.41 9.03
CA LEU A 47 -20.29 0.09 8.38
C LEU A 47 -18.88 -0.18 7.85
N LEU A 48 -18.19 0.81 7.29
CA LEU A 48 -16.80 0.64 6.84
C LEU A 48 -15.85 0.39 8.02
N LEU A 49 -16.01 1.10 9.14
CA LEU A 49 -15.26 0.83 10.38
C LEU A 49 -15.55 -0.58 10.89
N LEU A 50 -16.82 -0.97 11.03
CA LEU A 50 -17.21 -2.31 11.46
C LEU A 50 -16.62 -3.39 10.54
N ALA A 51 -16.68 -3.18 9.22
CA ALA A 51 -16.13 -4.10 8.24
C ALA A 51 -14.60 -4.22 8.35
N CYS A 52 -13.87 -3.10 8.41
CA CYS A 52 -12.41 -3.12 8.50
C CYS A 52 -11.90 -3.77 9.79
N TRP A 53 -12.63 -3.64 10.90
CA TRP A 53 -12.25 -4.21 12.19
C TRP A 53 -12.69 -5.67 12.39
N ILE A 54 -13.62 -6.21 11.60
CA ILE A 54 -14.17 -7.58 11.77
C ILE A 54 -13.92 -8.50 10.56
N VAL A 55 -14.12 -8.03 9.33
CA VAL A 55 -14.09 -8.89 8.12
C VAL A 55 -12.72 -9.54 7.89
N PRO A 56 -11.57 -8.86 8.06
CA PRO A 56 -10.27 -9.51 7.89
C PRO A 56 -10.04 -10.66 8.88
N ALA A 57 -10.43 -10.50 10.15
CA ALA A 57 -10.36 -11.57 11.14
C ALA A 57 -11.23 -12.76 10.76
N LEU A 58 -12.49 -12.52 10.35
CA LEU A 58 -13.41 -13.57 9.91
C LEU A 58 -12.92 -14.27 8.64
N PHE A 59 -12.32 -13.55 7.70
CA PHE A 59 -11.74 -14.13 6.48
C PHE A 59 -10.61 -15.12 6.81
N VAL A 60 -9.61 -14.70 7.60
CA VAL A 60 -8.48 -15.57 7.96
C VAL A 60 -8.96 -16.77 8.80
N ALA A 61 -9.90 -16.56 9.73
CA ALA A 61 -10.49 -17.64 10.54
C ALA A 61 -11.49 -18.55 9.79
N ALA A 62 -11.88 -18.18 8.56
CA ALA A 62 -12.64 -19.03 7.65
C ALA A 62 -11.71 -19.82 6.73
N VAL A 63 -10.68 -19.19 6.16
CA VAL A 63 -9.66 -19.87 5.34
C VAL A 63 -8.89 -20.90 6.16
N SER A 64 -8.59 -20.65 7.44
CA SER A 64 -7.91 -21.63 8.31
C SER A 64 -8.70 -22.93 8.54
N ARG A 65 -9.99 -22.98 8.17
CA ARG A 65 -10.86 -24.17 8.26
C ARG A 65 -11.11 -24.84 6.91
N GLN A 66 -10.64 -24.25 5.81
CA GLN A 66 -10.75 -24.83 4.47
C GLN A 66 -9.57 -25.77 4.21
N SER A 67 -9.72 -26.69 3.25
CA SER A 67 -8.62 -27.51 2.74
C SER A 67 -7.95 -26.90 1.48
N THR A 68 -8.54 -25.84 0.94
CA THR A 68 -8.09 -25.13 -0.27
C THR A 68 -7.54 -23.77 0.10
N LEU A 69 -6.26 -23.53 -0.21
CA LEU A 69 -5.61 -22.23 -0.02
C LEU A 69 -5.70 -21.36 -1.29
N PRO A 70 -5.66 -20.02 -1.16
CA PRO A 70 -5.57 -19.09 -2.30
C PRO A 70 -4.14 -19.06 -2.85
N VAL A 71 -3.71 -20.16 -3.49
CA VAL A 71 -2.30 -20.43 -3.80
C VAL A 71 -1.62 -19.41 -4.72
N ASP A 72 -2.37 -18.72 -5.57
CA ASP A 72 -1.89 -17.69 -6.51
C ASP A 72 -1.61 -16.34 -5.82
N THR A 73 -2.19 -16.15 -4.63
CA THR A 73 -2.01 -14.94 -3.81
C THR A 73 -0.71 -15.03 -3.03
N LEU A 74 0.04 -13.94 -2.98
CA LEU A 74 1.30 -13.88 -2.25
C LEU A 74 1.13 -14.26 -0.76
N PHE A 75 1.99 -15.15 -0.26
CA PHE A 75 1.87 -15.80 1.06
C PHE A 75 0.61 -16.67 1.27
N GLY A 76 -0.28 -16.81 0.28
CA GLY A 76 -1.49 -17.64 0.34
C GLY A 76 -1.20 -19.11 0.66
N ARG A 77 -0.11 -19.65 0.09
CA ARG A 77 0.38 -21.02 0.37
C ARG A 77 0.86 -21.22 1.82
N TRP A 78 1.13 -20.15 2.56
CA TRP A 78 1.60 -20.18 3.95
C TRP A 78 0.49 -19.89 4.99
N MET A 79 -0.76 -19.66 4.59
CA MET A 79 -1.85 -19.28 5.52
C MET A 79 -2.21 -20.35 6.56
N HIS A 80 -1.96 -21.64 6.32
CA HIS A 80 -2.09 -22.68 7.36
C HIS A 80 -0.82 -22.86 8.20
N ALA A 81 0.31 -22.31 7.77
CA ALA A 81 1.60 -22.49 8.44
C ALA A 81 1.87 -21.40 9.50
N THR A 82 1.38 -20.17 9.30
CA THR A 82 1.57 -19.06 10.26
C THR A 82 0.45 -18.02 10.17
N GLY A 83 0.03 -17.48 11.31
CA GLY A 83 -0.95 -16.38 11.37
C GLY A 83 -0.49 -15.12 10.65
N TRP A 84 0.81 -14.88 10.55
CA TRP A 84 1.37 -13.69 9.89
C TRP A 84 1.11 -13.66 8.37
N ALA A 85 1.02 -14.82 7.72
CA ALA A 85 0.69 -14.91 6.30
C ALA A 85 -0.72 -14.36 6.00
N GLY A 86 -1.70 -14.58 6.91
CA GLY A 86 -3.05 -14.03 6.77
C GLY A 86 -3.09 -12.50 6.77
N ALA A 87 -2.21 -11.84 7.54
CA ALA A 87 -2.08 -10.39 7.55
C ALA A 87 -1.46 -9.83 6.26
N LEU A 88 -0.57 -10.58 5.60
CA LEU A 88 0.06 -10.19 4.33
C LEU A 88 -0.85 -10.44 3.12
N VAL A 89 -1.61 -11.54 3.12
CA VAL A 89 -2.69 -11.79 2.15
C VAL A 89 -3.73 -10.67 2.23
N MET A 90 -4.15 -10.28 3.44
CA MET A 90 -5.06 -9.15 3.64
C MET A 90 -4.45 -7.81 3.24
N LEU A 91 -3.14 -7.59 3.40
CA LEU A 91 -2.44 -6.40 2.93
C LEU A 91 -2.45 -6.30 1.40
N GLY A 92 -2.12 -7.37 0.69
CA GLY A 92 -2.14 -7.41 -0.78
C GLY A 92 -3.55 -7.17 -1.36
N PHE A 93 -4.57 -7.82 -0.77
CA PHE A 93 -5.97 -7.55 -1.12
C PHE A 93 -6.38 -6.10 -0.81
N ALA A 94 -5.98 -5.58 0.35
CA ALA A 94 -6.34 -4.23 0.76
C ALA A 94 -5.70 -3.15 -0.11
N GLY A 95 -4.40 -3.26 -0.42
CA GLY A 95 -3.70 -2.33 -1.32
C GLY A 95 -4.29 -2.30 -2.72
N THR A 96 -4.68 -3.47 -3.25
CA THR A 96 -5.24 -3.59 -4.59
C THR A 96 -6.68 -3.08 -4.68
N TRP A 97 -7.54 -3.46 -3.73
CA TRP A 97 -9.00 -3.25 -3.85
C TRP A 97 -9.61 -2.39 -2.74
N ALA A 98 -9.31 -2.67 -1.47
CA ALA A 98 -10.02 -2.04 -0.36
C ALA A 98 -9.61 -0.57 -0.13
N LEU A 99 -8.32 -0.27 -0.09
CA LEU A 99 -7.80 1.07 0.21
C LEU A 99 -8.18 2.12 -0.86
N PRO A 100 -8.19 1.80 -2.17
CA PRO A 100 -8.80 2.68 -3.18
C PRO A 100 -10.28 2.99 -2.93
N LEU A 101 -11.08 1.98 -2.55
CA LEU A 101 -12.52 2.16 -2.28
C LEU A 101 -12.80 2.89 -0.95
N LEU A 102 -11.99 2.66 0.08
CA LEU A 102 -12.08 3.35 1.38
C LEU A 102 -11.67 4.82 1.26
N THR A 103 -10.59 5.12 0.54
CA THR A 103 -10.16 6.51 0.28
C THR A 103 -11.14 7.25 -0.63
N ALA A 104 -11.71 6.57 -1.64
CA ALA A 104 -12.84 7.03 -2.44
C ALA A 104 -14.04 7.47 -1.58
N VAL A 105 -14.57 6.58 -0.73
CA VAL A 105 -15.76 6.88 0.09
C VAL A 105 -15.49 7.94 1.16
N VAL A 106 -14.31 7.95 1.78
CA VAL A 106 -13.99 8.96 2.80
C VAL A 106 -13.60 10.29 2.17
N ALA A 107 -12.46 10.35 1.47
CA ALA A 107 -11.88 11.61 1.00
C ALA A 107 -12.68 12.24 -0.16
N GLY A 108 -13.28 11.42 -1.01
CA GLY A 108 -14.12 11.87 -2.13
C GLY A 108 -15.39 12.61 -1.71
N ASP A 109 -15.88 12.44 -0.47
CA ASP A 109 -17.15 13.05 -0.01
C ASP A 109 -17.02 14.17 1.03
N VAL A 110 -15.83 14.43 1.59
CA VAL A 110 -15.66 15.39 2.73
C VAL A 110 -16.12 16.82 2.39
N PHE A 111 -16.00 17.22 1.11
CA PHE A 111 -16.41 18.53 0.60
C PHE A 111 -17.66 18.43 -0.27
N ALA A 112 -17.72 17.47 -1.20
CA ALA A 112 -18.86 17.23 -2.09
C ALA A 112 -20.19 16.94 -1.34
N SER A 113 -20.14 16.36 -0.14
CA SER A 113 -21.35 16.19 0.69
C SER A 113 -21.95 17.53 1.15
N GLU A 114 -21.14 18.56 1.37
CA GLU A 114 -21.59 19.90 1.75
C GLU A 114 -22.21 20.65 0.56
N ASP A 115 -21.74 20.36 -0.66
CA ASP A 115 -22.29 20.90 -1.90
C ASP A 115 -23.66 20.33 -2.24
N ARG A 116 -23.87 19.03 -2.00
CA ARG A 116 -25.17 18.39 -2.17
C ARG A 116 -26.17 18.75 -1.07
N LEU A 117 -25.70 19.08 0.13
CA LEU A 117 -26.54 19.43 1.29
C LEU A 117 -26.71 20.95 1.52
N GLY A 118 -26.04 21.80 0.74
CA GLY A 118 -26.15 23.27 0.82
C GLY A 118 -25.61 23.89 2.12
N THR A 119 -24.77 23.17 2.87
CA THR A 119 -24.40 23.51 4.26
C THR A 119 -23.35 24.63 4.36
N TRP A 120 -22.63 24.96 3.28
CA TRP A 120 -21.50 25.90 3.27
C TRP A 120 -21.79 27.24 3.96
N ARG A 121 -22.98 27.82 3.73
CA ARG A 121 -23.39 29.10 4.34
C ARG A 121 -23.33 29.04 5.87
N HIS A 122 -23.81 27.95 6.46
CA HIS A 122 -23.79 27.73 7.92
C HIS A 122 -22.36 27.55 8.45
N LEU A 123 -21.53 26.75 7.76
CA LEU A 123 -20.12 26.54 8.14
C LEU A 123 -19.29 27.83 8.08
N LEU A 124 -19.52 28.66 7.07
CA LEU A 124 -18.80 29.93 6.90
C LEU A 124 -19.22 30.97 7.94
N VAL A 125 -20.51 31.10 8.25
CA VAL A 125 -21.00 31.99 9.32
C VAL A 125 -20.45 31.57 10.68
N ALA A 126 -20.38 30.26 10.96
CA ALA A 126 -19.90 29.72 12.23
C ALA A 126 -18.37 29.80 12.41
N VAL A 127 -17.59 29.42 11.40
CA VAL A 127 -16.11 29.31 11.51
C VAL A 127 -15.38 30.58 11.03
N ARG A 128 -16.01 31.37 10.14
CA ARG A 128 -15.49 32.64 9.58
C ARG A 128 -14.08 32.54 8.97
N SER A 129 -13.67 31.36 8.50
CA SER A 129 -12.34 31.14 7.90
C SER A 129 -12.27 29.85 7.05
N PRO A 130 -12.27 29.96 5.70
CA PRO A 130 -12.13 28.80 4.81
C PRO A 130 -10.88 27.96 5.11
N ARG A 131 -9.74 28.59 5.41
CA ARG A 131 -8.48 27.90 5.76
C ARG A 131 -8.65 26.92 6.93
N ARG A 132 -9.42 27.31 7.95
CA ARG A 132 -9.69 26.47 9.14
C ARG A 132 -10.65 25.33 8.83
N ILE A 133 -11.67 25.58 7.99
CA ILE A 133 -12.60 24.54 7.53
C ILE A 133 -11.85 23.49 6.71
N PHE A 134 -11.03 23.90 5.74
CA PHE A 134 -10.25 22.98 4.91
C PHE A 134 -9.33 22.08 5.76
N ALA A 135 -8.54 22.67 6.65
CA ALA A 135 -7.63 21.92 7.51
C ALA A 135 -8.37 20.94 8.44
N ALA A 136 -9.47 21.38 9.07
CA ALA A 136 -10.28 20.53 9.93
C ALA A 136 -10.90 19.34 9.17
N LYS A 137 -11.43 19.59 7.97
CA LYS A 137 -12.01 18.56 7.09
C LYS A 137 -10.97 17.56 6.59
N ALA A 138 -9.86 18.03 6.04
CA ALA A 138 -8.78 17.18 5.55
C ALA A 138 -8.19 16.29 6.67
N LEU A 139 -7.96 16.87 7.86
CA LEU A 139 -7.49 16.12 9.02
C LEU A 139 -8.53 15.12 9.55
N ALA A 140 -9.82 15.46 9.58
CA ALA A 140 -10.87 14.53 10.01
C ALA A 140 -11.02 13.34 9.05
N GLY A 141 -10.97 13.60 7.72
CA GLY A 141 -10.95 12.55 6.70
C GLY A 141 -9.72 11.65 6.81
N LEU A 142 -8.53 12.25 7.00
CA LEU A 142 -7.29 11.51 7.25
C LEU A 142 -7.38 10.62 8.50
N THR A 143 -7.86 11.14 9.63
CA THR A 143 -8.05 10.35 10.86
C THR A 143 -8.98 9.16 10.63
N VAL A 144 -10.08 9.33 9.89
CA VAL A 144 -10.99 8.23 9.56
C VAL A 144 -10.31 7.20 8.67
N ILE A 145 -9.52 7.60 7.67
CA ILE A 145 -8.73 6.68 6.83
C ILE A 145 -7.71 5.90 7.67
N LEU A 146 -6.97 6.56 8.57
CA LEU A 146 -6.01 5.91 9.45
C LEU A 146 -6.70 4.91 10.42
N LEU A 147 -7.89 5.21 10.92
CA LEU A 147 -8.69 4.29 11.75
C LEU A 147 -9.25 3.08 10.97
N LEU A 148 -9.50 3.23 9.66
CA LEU A 148 -9.87 2.13 8.77
C LEU A 148 -8.64 1.22 8.51
N VAL A 149 -7.48 1.80 8.17
CA VAL A 149 -6.24 1.03 7.98
C VAL A 149 -5.84 0.31 9.27
N ALA A 150 -5.82 1.00 10.41
CA ALA A 150 -5.51 0.40 11.72
C ALA A 150 -6.46 -0.77 12.05
N GLY A 151 -7.74 -0.66 11.68
CA GLY A 151 -8.69 -1.76 11.76
C GLY A 151 -8.30 -2.97 10.91
N LEU A 152 -7.92 -2.75 9.64
CA LEU A 152 -7.47 -3.82 8.75
C LEU A 152 -6.22 -4.53 9.29
N VAL A 153 -5.23 -3.78 9.81
CA VAL A 153 -4.03 -4.36 10.46
C VAL A 153 -4.43 -5.20 11.67
N ALA A 154 -5.10 -4.57 12.65
CA ALA A 154 -5.42 -5.22 13.92
C ALA A 154 -6.32 -6.44 13.73
N SER A 155 -7.33 -6.35 12.86
CA SER A 155 -8.24 -7.44 12.54
C SER A 155 -7.52 -8.61 11.85
N SER A 156 -6.70 -8.34 10.83
CA SER A 156 -6.02 -9.41 10.09
C SER A 156 -4.92 -10.09 10.90
N SER A 157 -4.09 -9.32 11.63
CA SER A 157 -3.06 -9.88 12.51
C SER A 157 -3.64 -10.64 13.71
N ALA A 158 -4.63 -10.09 14.42
CA ALA A 158 -5.27 -10.79 15.54
C ALA A 158 -6.04 -12.04 15.06
N GLY A 159 -6.73 -11.95 13.92
CA GLY A 159 -7.41 -13.09 13.30
C GLY A 159 -6.45 -14.22 12.95
N GLY A 160 -5.33 -13.92 12.30
CA GLY A 160 -4.30 -14.92 11.98
C GLY A 160 -3.66 -15.55 13.23
N LEU A 161 -3.27 -14.74 14.21
CA LEU A 161 -2.68 -15.24 15.46
C LEU A 161 -3.64 -16.12 16.27
N VAL A 162 -4.93 -15.79 16.31
CA VAL A 162 -5.95 -16.60 17.01
C VAL A 162 -6.34 -17.86 16.22
N ALA A 163 -6.32 -17.81 14.88
CA ALA A 163 -6.81 -18.90 14.04
C ALA A 163 -5.73 -19.92 13.60
N VAL A 164 -4.44 -19.54 13.64
CA VAL A 164 -3.31 -20.34 13.12
C VAL A 164 -2.10 -20.34 14.07
N GLY A 165 -1.88 -19.25 14.81
CA GLY A 165 -0.82 -19.15 15.80
C GLY A 165 0.45 -18.44 15.33
N ASP A 166 1.35 -18.19 16.28
CA ASP A 166 2.56 -17.37 16.15
C ASP A 166 3.77 -18.18 15.68
N GLN A 167 3.69 -18.71 14.45
CA GLN A 167 4.74 -19.54 13.85
C GLN A 167 5.69 -18.73 12.95
N PRO A 168 6.95 -19.18 12.75
CA PRO A 168 7.89 -18.57 11.81
C PRO A 168 7.29 -18.39 10.40
N LEU A 169 7.61 -17.26 9.76
CA LEU A 169 7.16 -16.95 8.40
C LEU A 169 8.27 -17.25 7.40
N VAL A 170 7.92 -17.91 6.29
CA VAL A 170 8.82 -18.12 5.16
C VAL A 170 8.84 -16.86 4.29
N GLY A 171 10.02 -16.28 4.05
CA GLY A 171 10.23 -15.15 3.15
C GLY A 171 10.07 -15.52 1.67
N LEU A 172 10.10 -14.51 0.79
CA LEU A 172 9.99 -14.71 -0.67
C LEU A 172 11.28 -15.25 -1.28
N ASP A 173 12.42 -15.07 -0.63
CA ASP A 173 13.65 -15.80 -0.89
C ASP A 173 13.75 -17.07 -0.03
N GLY A 174 12.66 -17.53 0.61
CA GLY A 174 12.62 -18.79 1.34
C GLY A 174 13.26 -18.81 2.74
N HIS A 175 13.88 -17.72 3.23
CA HIS A 175 14.45 -17.71 4.58
C HIS A 175 13.37 -17.73 5.66
N LEU A 176 13.69 -18.29 6.84
CA LEU A 176 12.78 -18.28 7.99
C LEU A 176 12.94 -16.99 8.78
N LEU A 177 11.84 -16.25 8.92
CA LEU A 177 11.70 -15.12 9.84
C LEU A 177 11.23 -15.64 11.19
N THR A 178 11.83 -15.15 12.29
CA THR A 178 11.26 -15.40 13.62
C THR A 178 9.89 -14.74 13.73
N PRO A 179 8.99 -15.18 14.63
CA PRO A 179 7.67 -14.54 14.76
C PRO A 179 7.75 -13.04 15.12
N ALA A 180 8.79 -12.63 15.86
CA ALA A 180 9.06 -11.23 16.16
C ALA A 180 9.51 -10.43 14.92
N ASP A 181 10.40 -10.99 14.08
CA ASP A 181 10.82 -10.36 12.83
C ASP A 181 9.66 -10.28 11.83
N ALA A 182 8.84 -11.33 11.77
CA ALA A 182 7.63 -11.37 10.95
C ALA A 182 6.64 -10.29 11.40
N ALA A 183 6.34 -10.19 12.69
CA ALA A 183 5.49 -9.12 13.26
C ALA A 183 6.01 -7.73 12.89
N GLY A 184 7.31 -7.48 13.09
CA GLY A 184 7.96 -6.21 12.74
C GLY A 184 7.85 -5.86 11.26
N LYS A 185 8.14 -6.83 10.37
CA LYS A 185 8.06 -6.64 8.91
C LYS A 185 6.61 -6.49 8.41
N VAL A 186 5.65 -7.21 9.00
CA VAL A 186 4.20 -7.07 8.70
C VAL A 186 3.72 -5.66 9.06
N LEU A 187 4.04 -5.18 10.28
CA LEU A 187 3.68 -3.83 10.71
C LEU A 187 4.35 -2.76 9.85
N LEU A 188 5.63 -2.94 9.49
CA LEU A 188 6.34 -2.04 8.59
C LEU A 188 5.70 -1.99 7.19
N ALA A 189 5.33 -3.13 6.61
CA ALA A 189 4.65 -3.20 5.33
C ALA A 189 3.29 -2.45 5.35
N TRP A 190 2.50 -2.61 6.41
CA TRP A 190 1.27 -1.85 6.63
C TRP A 190 1.49 -0.34 6.81
N VAL A 191 2.61 0.08 7.42
CA VAL A 191 3.00 1.50 7.50
C VAL A 191 3.44 2.03 6.14
N CYS A 192 4.17 1.26 5.33
CA CYS A 192 4.62 1.67 3.99
C CYS A 192 3.43 1.97 3.05
N VAL A 193 2.37 1.17 3.07
CA VAL A 193 1.17 1.41 2.22
C VAL A 193 0.34 2.62 2.64
N LEU A 194 0.64 3.28 3.77
CA LEU A 194 0.04 4.58 4.09
C LEU A 194 0.42 5.64 3.05
N ALA A 195 1.64 5.60 2.49
CA ALA A 195 2.07 6.59 1.50
C ALA A 195 1.22 6.57 0.20
N PRO A 196 1.00 5.45 -0.50
CA PRO A 196 0.08 5.40 -1.64
C PRO A 196 -1.40 5.57 -1.24
N THR A 197 -1.79 5.19 -0.02
CA THR A 197 -3.13 5.49 0.52
C THR A 197 -3.34 7.00 0.64
N LEU A 198 -2.33 7.77 1.08
CA LEU A 198 -2.36 9.23 1.11
C LEU A 198 -2.43 9.85 -0.30
N ALA A 199 -1.77 9.26 -1.29
CA ALA A 199 -1.88 9.70 -2.69
C ALA A 199 -3.32 9.59 -3.20
N LEU A 200 -3.96 8.44 -3.01
CA LEU A 200 -5.36 8.21 -3.40
C LEU A 200 -6.34 9.08 -2.59
N ALA A 201 -6.09 9.26 -1.28
CA ALA A 201 -6.88 10.17 -0.45
C ALA A 201 -6.77 11.63 -0.91
N ALA A 202 -5.58 12.09 -1.31
CA ALA A 202 -5.37 13.45 -1.83
C ALA A 202 -6.05 13.66 -3.20
N ILE A 203 -6.05 12.63 -4.07
CA ILE A 203 -6.81 12.62 -5.33
C ILE A 203 -8.32 12.69 -5.03
N GLY A 204 -8.80 11.98 -4.00
CA GLY A 204 -10.20 12.03 -3.54
C GLY A 204 -10.58 13.42 -3.03
N LEU A 205 -9.74 14.02 -2.17
CA LEU A 205 -9.89 15.38 -1.68
C LEU A 205 -9.94 16.41 -2.82
N LEU A 206 -9.05 16.28 -3.82
CA LEU A 206 -9.03 17.10 -5.02
C LEU A 206 -10.35 16.95 -5.82
N GLY A 207 -10.81 15.72 -6.07
CA GLY A 207 -12.10 15.47 -6.71
C GLY A 207 -13.28 16.07 -5.93
N SER A 208 -13.29 15.89 -4.60
CA SER A 208 -14.34 16.39 -3.69
C SER A 208 -14.46 17.91 -3.70
N VAL A 209 -13.35 18.64 -3.85
CA VAL A 209 -13.35 20.11 -4.00
C VAL A 209 -13.66 20.53 -5.43
N ALA A 210 -13.07 19.87 -6.43
CA ALA A 210 -13.06 20.38 -7.80
C ALA A 210 -14.37 20.11 -8.56
N LEU A 211 -15.11 19.05 -8.20
CA LEU A 211 -16.31 18.56 -8.91
C LEU A 211 -17.64 18.94 -8.21
N GLY A 212 -17.58 19.69 -7.11
CA GLY A 212 -18.73 20.27 -6.41
C GLY A 212 -19.79 19.24 -6.04
N ARG A 213 -21.02 19.41 -6.57
CA ARG A 213 -22.16 18.52 -6.32
C ARG A 213 -22.01 17.12 -6.91
N SER A 214 -21.14 16.93 -7.90
CA SER A 214 -21.09 15.70 -8.69
C SER A 214 -20.63 14.50 -7.85
N PRO A 215 -21.34 13.35 -7.88
CA PRO A 215 -20.89 12.14 -7.21
C PRO A 215 -19.60 11.56 -7.81
N MET A 216 -19.12 12.07 -8.95
CA MET A 216 -17.89 11.63 -9.60
C MET A 216 -16.64 11.81 -8.71
N GLY A 217 -16.64 12.80 -7.80
CA GLY A 217 -15.57 12.96 -6.80
C GLY A 217 -15.42 11.76 -5.86
N LEU A 218 -16.50 11.01 -5.63
CA LEU A 218 -16.50 9.76 -4.86
C LEU A 218 -15.84 8.60 -5.64
N LEU A 219 -15.87 8.60 -6.97
CA LEU A 219 -15.36 7.50 -7.80
C LEU A 219 -13.88 7.69 -8.18
N LEU A 220 -13.39 8.94 -8.16
CA LEU A 220 -12.10 9.29 -8.73
C LEU A 220 -10.90 8.48 -8.18
N PRO A 221 -10.72 8.24 -6.86
CA PRO A 221 -9.59 7.46 -6.36
C PRO A 221 -9.62 5.99 -6.81
N ALA A 222 -10.81 5.38 -6.85
CA ALA A 222 -10.98 4.00 -7.28
C ALA A 222 -10.73 3.84 -8.79
N LEU A 223 -11.21 4.78 -9.61
CA LEU A 223 -10.97 4.79 -11.05
C LEU A 223 -9.49 5.03 -11.38
N VAL A 224 -8.80 5.93 -10.67
CA VAL A 224 -7.36 6.18 -10.87
C VAL A 224 -6.53 4.98 -10.41
N ALA A 225 -6.86 4.36 -9.27
CA ALA A 225 -6.17 3.15 -8.81
C ALA A 225 -6.34 1.99 -9.79
N LEU A 226 -7.57 1.75 -10.31
CA LEU A 226 -7.83 0.72 -11.33
C LEU A 226 -7.05 1.00 -12.62
N ALA A 227 -6.97 2.25 -13.07
CA ALA A 227 -6.16 2.63 -14.23
C ALA A 227 -4.66 2.37 -13.99
N MET A 228 -4.14 2.69 -12.80
CA MET A 228 -2.75 2.38 -12.41
C MET A 228 -2.49 0.87 -12.25
N GLN A 229 -3.48 0.09 -11.83
CA GLN A 229 -3.40 -1.37 -11.74
C GLN A 229 -3.34 -2.01 -13.13
N LEU A 230 -4.24 -1.62 -14.04
CA LEU A 230 -4.24 -2.08 -15.43
C LEU A 230 -2.94 -1.67 -16.16
N ALA A 231 -2.42 -0.46 -15.90
CA ALA A 231 -1.13 -0.03 -16.43
C ALA A 231 0.02 -0.93 -15.94
N GLN A 232 0.03 -1.33 -14.66
CA GLN A 232 1.06 -2.21 -14.11
C GLN A 232 1.00 -3.66 -14.62
N MET A 233 -0.15 -4.13 -15.10
CA MET A 233 -0.27 -5.43 -15.78
C MET A 233 0.43 -5.45 -17.14
N MET A 234 0.57 -4.30 -17.81
CA MET A 234 1.34 -4.18 -19.05
C MET A 234 2.85 -4.28 -18.78
N PRO A 235 3.69 -4.67 -19.74
CA PRO A 235 5.15 -4.72 -19.61
C PRO A 235 5.79 -3.32 -19.70
N LEU A 236 5.39 -2.41 -18.79
CA LEU A 236 6.01 -1.10 -18.60
C LEU A 236 7.46 -1.19 -18.10
N PRO A 237 8.34 -0.26 -18.52
CA PRO A 237 9.67 -0.06 -17.92
C PRO A 237 9.62 0.23 -16.42
N VAL A 238 10.67 -0.16 -15.70
CA VAL A 238 10.77 -0.03 -14.23
C VAL A 238 10.59 1.43 -13.77
N ALA A 239 11.24 2.38 -14.44
CA ALA A 239 11.08 3.81 -14.13
C ALA A 239 9.62 4.31 -14.26
N VAL A 240 8.81 3.71 -15.14
CA VAL A 240 7.38 4.06 -15.30
C VAL A 240 6.54 3.46 -14.18
N ARG A 241 6.84 2.24 -13.73
CA ARG A 241 6.18 1.61 -12.57
C ARG A 241 6.41 2.41 -11.30
N LEU A 242 7.67 2.74 -11.03
CA LEU A 242 8.10 3.47 -9.83
C LEU A 242 7.55 4.91 -9.76
N ALA A 243 7.16 5.49 -10.90
CA ALA A 243 6.52 6.80 -10.97
C ALA A 243 5.01 6.80 -10.63
N LEU A 244 4.38 5.61 -10.49
CA LEU A 244 2.97 5.45 -10.13
C LEU A 244 2.84 5.02 -8.66
N PRO A 245 2.06 5.74 -7.82
CA PRO A 245 1.80 5.35 -6.42
C PRO A 245 1.30 3.91 -6.27
N GLY A 246 0.59 3.38 -7.27
CA GLY A 246 0.09 2.00 -7.29
C GLY A 246 1.18 0.93 -7.07
N TYR A 247 2.44 1.19 -7.43
CA TYR A 247 3.53 0.22 -7.23
C TYR A 247 3.95 0.10 -5.76
N ALA A 248 3.74 1.13 -4.95
CA ALA A 248 4.03 1.09 -3.51
C ALA A 248 3.07 0.16 -2.72
N PHE A 249 1.93 -0.23 -3.30
CA PHE A 249 1.07 -1.31 -2.76
C PHE A 249 1.62 -2.73 -3.04
N ILE A 250 2.72 -2.86 -3.78
CA ILE A 250 3.38 -4.13 -4.13
C ILE A 250 4.82 -4.16 -3.58
N ALA A 251 5.56 -3.04 -3.66
CA ALA A 251 6.98 -2.97 -3.33
C ALA A 251 7.36 -3.37 -1.88
N TRP A 252 6.39 -3.46 -0.96
CA TRP A 252 6.62 -3.95 0.41
C TRP A 252 7.06 -5.43 0.45
N ASN A 253 6.81 -6.19 -0.62
CA ASN A 253 7.31 -7.55 -0.83
C ASN A 253 8.82 -7.66 -0.56
N GLY A 254 9.59 -6.63 -0.95
CA GLY A 254 11.05 -6.58 -0.77
C GLY A 254 11.52 -6.65 0.68
N LEU A 255 10.68 -6.33 1.67
CA LEU A 255 10.99 -6.50 3.10
C LEU A 255 11.19 -7.97 3.50
N PHE A 256 10.57 -8.88 2.76
CA PHE A 256 10.55 -10.33 3.01
C PHE A 256 11.61 -11.08 2.19
N THR A 257 12.71 -10.41 1.85
CA THR A 257 13.88 -10.97 1.16
C THR A 257 15.18 -10.72 1.95
N SER A 258 16.23 -11.52 1.72
CA SER A 258 17.56 -11.35 2.29
C SER A 258 18.63 -11.33 1.19
N PRO A 259 19.33 -10.20 0.93
CA PRO A 259 19.13 -8.88 1.54
C PRO A 259 17.79 -8.25 1.11
N ALA A 260 17.26 -7.35 1.95
CA ALA A 260 15.97 -6.71 1.70
C ALA A 260 16.03 -5.71 0.52
N GLN A 261 15.13 -5.86 -0.44
CA GLN A 261 15.04 -5.02 -1.65
C GLN A 261 14.36 -3.67 -1.34
N LEU A 262 15.06 -2.80 -0.61
CA LEU A 262 14.50 -1.53 -0.10
C LEU A 262 14.40 -0.41 -1.17
N GLY A 263 15.20 -0.46 -2.23
CA GLY A 263 15.25 0.60 -3.26
C GLY A 263 13.89 0.88 -3.92
N PRO A 264 13.21 -0.13 -4.51
CA PRO A 264 11.89 0.05 -5.12
C PRO A 264 10.84 0.57 -4.14
N LEU A 265 10.89 0.12 -2.88
CA LEU A 265 9.97 0.50 -1.81
C LEU A 265 10.14 1.98 -1.41
N LEU A 266 11.37 2.43 -1.18
CA LEU A 266 11.67 3.81 -0.79
C LEU A 266 11.31 4.80 -1.91
N ILE A 267 11.60 4.46 -3.17
CA ILE A 267 11.17 5.27 -4.32
C ILE A 267 9.63 5.35 -4.37
N GLY A 268 8.93 4.21 -4.28
CA GLY A 268 7.47 4.17 -4.29
C GLY A 268 6.83 5.00 -3.16
N ILE A 269 7.42 5.01 -1.96
CA ILE A 269 6.97 5.84 -0.84
C ILE A 269 7.16 7.33 -1.14
N VAL A 270 8.36 7.76 -1.55
CA VAL A 270 8.67 9.16 -1.86
C VAL A 270 7.76 9.68 -2.97
N VAL A 271 7.60 8.91 -4.06
CA VAL A 271 6.72 9.24 -5.18
C VAL A 271 5.27 9.36 -4.73
N SER A 272 4.77 8.44 -3.91
CA SER A 272 3.41 8.50 -3.37
C SER A 272 3.19 9.75 -2.51
N LEU A 273 4.16 10.17 -1.71
CA LEU A 273 4.09 11.41 -0.92
C LEU A 273 4.12 12.67 -1.81
N LEU A 274 4.93 12.67 -2.88
CA LEU A 274 4.94 13.75 -3.88
C LEU A 274 3.57 13.87 -4.58
N TRP A 275 2.95 12.74 -4.96
CA TRP A 275 1.59 12.71 -5.51
C TRP A 275 0.56 13.23 -4.49
N ALA A 276 0.67 12.84 -3.22
CA ALA A 276 -0.23 13.31 -2.16
C ALA A 276 -0.15 14.84 -1.96
N VAL A 277 1.06 15.41 -1.95
CA VAL A 277 1.27 16.87 -1.89
C VAL A 277 0.73 17.55 -3.16
N THR A 278 1.04 16.99 -4.34
CA THR A 278 0.70 17.59 -5.64
C THR A 278 -0.79 17.53 -5.97
N ALA A 279 -1.56 16.61 -5.38
CA ALA A 279 -3.03 16.62 -5.44
C ALA A 279 -3.64 17.54 -4.35
N THR A 280 -3.06 17.56 -3.14
CA THR A 280 -3.57 18.38 -2.02
C THR A 280 -3.40 19.89 -2.25
N ALA A 281 -2.28 20.33 -2.84
CA ALA A 281 -2.02 21.75 -3.05
C ALA A 281 -3.00 22.43 -4.03
N PRO A 282 -3.34 21.86 -5.21
CA PRO A 282 -4.44 22.35 -6.03
C PRO A 282 -5.80 22.27 -5.34
N ALA A 283 -6.09 21.22 -4.56
CA ALA A 283 -7.34 21.13 -3.80
C ALA A 283 -7.49 22.31 -2.82
N TYR A 284 -6.40 22.67 -2.13
CA TYR A 284 -6.35 23.86 -1.28
C TYR A 284 -6.52 25.16 -2.09
N VAL A 285 -5.79 25.33 -3.19
CA VAL A 285 -5.85 26.56 -4.01
C VAL A 285 -7.23 26.76 -4.64
N LEU A 286 -7.85 25.71 -5.16
CA LEU A 286 -9.22 25.74 -5.70
C LEU A 286 -10.22 26.09 -4.58
N PHE A 287 -10.11 25.48 -3.40
CA PHE A 287 -10.99 25.80 -2.27
C PHE A 287 -10.77 27.21 -1.70
N MET A 288 -9.56 27.77 -1.78
CA MET A 288 -9.28 29.16 -1.40
C MET A 288 -9.77 30.20 -2.42
N ARG A 289 -9.90 29.81 -3.70
CA ARG A 289 -10.40 30.67 -4.79
C ARG A 289 -11.89 30.51 -5.06
N ARG A 290 -12.56 29.61 -4.33
CA ARG A 290 -13.97 29.27 -4.52
C ARG A 290 -14.89 30.39 -4.05
N ASP A 291 -15.89 30.71 -4.86
CA ASP A 291 -17.05 31.48 -4.43
C ASP A 291 -18.05 30.57 -3.70
N PHE A 292 -18.67 31.12 -2.66
CA PHE A 292 -19.67 30.48 -1.80
C PHE A 292 -21.01 31.24 -1.78
N THR A 293 -21.12 32.35 -2.53
CA THR A 293 -22.34 33.12 -2.70
C THR A 293 -23.23 32.51 -3.79
N ASP A 294 -22.61 32.11 -4.91
CA ASP A 294 -23.23 31.45 -6.04
C ASP A 294 -23.95 30.14 -5.65
N VAL A 295 -25.18 30.02 -6.13
CA VAL A 295 -26.07 28.86 -5.90
C VAL A 295 -26.03 27.89 -7.09
N ALA A 296 -25.53 28.32 -8.25
CA ALA A 296 -25.36 27.51 -9.46
C ALA A 296 -23.98 26.84 -9.55
N HIS A 297 -23.17 26.86 -8.48
CA HIS A 297 -21.81 26.34 -8.49
C HIS A 297 -21.75 24.81 -8.59
N ASP A 298 -21.73 24.29 -9.82
CA ASP A 298 -21.60 22.86 -10.13
C ASP A 298 -20.14 22.39 -10.31
N GLY A 299 -19.17 23.19 -9.85
CA GLY A 299 -17.76 22.84 -9.75
C GLY A 299 -16.83 23.72 -10.59
N SER A 300 -15.54 23.37 -10.58
CA SER A 300 -14.46 24.21 -11.12
C SER A 300 -14.10 23.95 -12.60
N GLY A 301 -14.81 23.05 -13.29
CA GLY A 301 -14.79 22.89 -14.75
C GLY A 301 -13.40 22.89 -15.40
N ARG A 302 -13.08 23.91 -16.21
CA ARG A 302 -11.76 24.08 -16.86
C ARG A 302 -10.60 24.21 -15.85
N GLY A 303 -10.86 24.80 -14.68
CA GLY A 303 -9.91 24.89 -13.58
C GLY A 303 -9.59 23.53 -12.94
N ALA A 304 -10.57 22.63 -12.85
CA ALA A 304 -10.35 21.27 -12.34
C ALA A 304 -9.30 20.51 -13.17
N VAL A 305 -9.41 20.56 -14.50
CA VAL A 305 -8.49 19.87 -15.41
C VAL A 305 -7.11 20.52 -15.40
N THR A 306 -7.05 21.84 -15.54
CA THR A 306 -5.77 22.58 -15.68
C THR A 306 -4.99 22.70 -14.37
N ALA A 307 -5.65 22.85 -13.22
CA ALA A 307 -4.98 22.91 -11.92
C ALA A 307 -4.86 21.54 -11.24
N GLY A 308 -5.74 20.57 -11.54
CA GLY A 308 -5.74 19.26 -10.89
C GLY A 308 -5.00 18.16 -11.65
N VAL A 309 -5.33 17.95 -12.94
CA VAL A 309 -4.77 16.83 -13.72
C VAL A 309 -3.36 17.14 -14.23
N LEU A 310 -3.15 18.35 -14.78
CA LEU A 310 -1.88 18.71 -15.42
C LEU A 310 -0.66 18.62 -14.46
N PRO A 311 -0.72 19.06 -13.18
CA PRO A 311 0.42 18.91 -12.27
C PRO A 311 0.74 17.44 -11.92
N LEU A 312 -0.26 16.56 -11.88
CA LEU A 312 -0.06 15.14 -11.61
C LEU A 312 0.57 14.42 -12.82
N VAL A 313 0.16 14.77 -14.04
CA VAL A 313 0.80 14.28 -15.28
C VAL A 313 2.24 14.80 -15.41
N ALA A 314 2.47 16.08 -15.08
CA ALA A 314 3.82 16.67 -15.06
C ALA A 314 4.71 16.00 -14.00
N LEU A 315 4.20 15.77 -12.78
CA LEU A 315 4.90 15.03 -11.73
C LEU A 315 5.26 13.61 -12.20
N ALA A 316 4.33 12.89 -12.82
CA ALA A 316 4.59 11.56 -13.35
C ALA A 316 5.73 11.58 -14.38
N ALA A 317 5.67 12.46 -15.37
CA ALA A 317 6.72 12.58 -16.40
C ALA A 317 8.09 12.95 -15.82
N VAL A 318 8.16 13.92 -14.90
CA VAL A 318 9.39 14.29 -14.19
C VAL A 318 9.92 13.12 -13.35
N THR A 319 9.04 12.38 -12.69
CA THR A 319 9.43 11.22 -11.87
C THR A 319 10.00 10.09 -12.72
N VAL A 320 9.39 9.78 -13.87
CA VAL A 320 9.94 8.80 -14.83
C VAL A 320 11.34 9.20 -15.29
N ALA A 321 11.54 10.48 -15.65
CA ALA A 321 12.84 10.98 -16.07
C ALA A 321 13.90 10.90 -14.94
N VAL A 322 13.55 11.31 -13.73
CA VAL A 322 14.45 11.29 -12.56
C VAL A 322 14.78 9.85 -12.13
N VAL A 323 13.81 8.95 -12.06
CA VAL A 323 14.04 7.54 -11.68
C VAL A 323 14.86 6.84 -12.76
N GLY A 324 14.53 7.02 -14.05
CA GLY A 324 15.31 6.47 -15.16
C GLY A 324 16.77 6.93 -15.14
N ALA A 325 17.00 8.23 -14.94
CA ALA A 325 18.35 8.79 -14.90
C ALA A 325 19.17 8.41 -13.65
N THR A 326 18.53 8.25 -12.48
CA THR A 326 19.25 7.93 -11.22
C THR A 326 19.45 6.44 -10.99
N THR A 327 18.64 5.56 -11.59
CA THR A 327 18.71 4.11 -11.40
C THR A 327 19.21 3.33 -12.62
N GLY A 328 19.23 3.95 -13.81
CA GLY A 328 19.47 3.27 -15.08
C GLY A 328 18.35 2.32 -15.53
N ALA A 329 17.23 2.25 -14.80
CA ALA A 329 16.19 1.24 -14.99
C ALA A 329 15.23 1.58 -16.16
N THR A 330 15.78 1.63 -17.38
CA THR A 330 15.07 1.90 -18.64
C THR A 330 14.41 0.66 -19.25
N GLY A 331 14.83 -0.54 -18.84
CA GLY A 331 14.29 -1.82 -19.29
C GLY A 331 13.21 -2.40 -18.36
N SER A 332 13.06 -3.72 -18.41
CA SER A 332 12.15 -4.49 -17.55
C SER A 332 12.70 -4.71 -16.12
N GLY A 333 14.01 -4.60 -15.92
CA GLY A 333 14.70 -4.93 -14.67
C GLY A 333 14.84 -6.45 -14.40
N ILE A 334 14.19 -7.27 -15.21
CA ILE A 334 14.18 -8.74 -15.11
C ILE A 334 15.24 -9.26 -16.09
N GLU A 335 16.45 -9.43 -15.57
CA GLU A 335 17.65 -9.87 -16.30
C GLU A 335 18.00 -11.33 -15.92
N GLN A 336 18.57 -12.09 -16.87
CA GLN A 336 18.84 -13.52 -16.72
C GLN A 336 19.60 -13.87 -15.43
N ASP A 337 20.66 -13.13 -15.11
CA ASP A 337 21.49 -13.36 -13.94
C ASP A 337 20.74 -13.10 -12.61
N LYS A 338 19.78 -12.15 -12.60
CA LYS A 338 18.98 -11.86 -11.40
C LYS A 338 17.94 -12.95 -11.15
N VAL A 339 17.32 -13.48 -12.22
CA VAL A 339 16.43 -14.64 -12.13
C VAL A 339 17.21 -15.86 -11.61
N GLN A 340 18.40 -16.12 -12.18
CA GLN A 340 19.29 -17.20 -11.73
C GLN A 340 19.70 -17.04 -10.26
N ARG A 341 20.14 -15.85 -9.84
CA ARG A 341 20.49 -15.54 -8.44
C ARG A 341 19.29 -15.75 -7.51
N SER A 342 18.13 -15.18 -7.83
CA SER A 342 16.96 -15.29 -6.94
C SER A 342 16.42 -16.71 -6.84
N ALA A 343 16.40 -17.49 -7.93
CA ALA A 343 15.97 -18.88 -7.90
C ALA A 343 16.94 -19.77 -7.11
N ALA A 344 18.25 -19.55 -7.24
CA ALA A 344 19.26 -20.27 -6.47
C ALA A 344 19.19 -19.97 -4.97
N THR A 345 19.02 -18.70 -4.57
CA THR A 345 18.83 -18.32 -3.16
C THR A 345 17.56 -18.90 -2.56
N ALA A 346 16.42 -18.79 -3.27
CA ALA A 346 15.15 -19.35 -2.82
C ALA A 346 15.24 -20.86 -2.59
N PHE A 347 15.77 -21.60 -3.56
CA PHE A 347 15.99 -23.04 -3.42
C PHE A 347 16.94 -23.37 -2.25
N ALA A 348 18.04 -22.61 -2.07
CA ALA A 348 19.01 -22.87 -1.00
C ALA A 348 18.39 -22.78 0.40
N HIS A 349 17.55 -21.76 0.65
CA HIS A 349 16.86 -21.63 1.93
C HIS A 349 15.75 -22.67 2.11
N LEU A 350 14.93 -22.91 1.08
CA LEU A 350 13.81 -23.88 1.14
C LEU A 350 14.30 -25.33 1.24
N TYR A 351 15.47 -25.66 0.67
CA TYR A 351 16.10 -26.97 0.84
C TYR A 351 16.46 -27.24 2.30
N ARG A 352 16.91 -26.22 3.05
CA ARG A 352 17.17 -26.35 4.49
C ARG A 352 15.88 -26.57 5.29
N LEU A 353 14.78 -25.91 4.91
CA LEU A 353 13.46 -26.14 5.49
C LEU A 353 12.97 -27.59 5.24
N GLN A 354 13.02 -28.07 3.98
CA GLN A 354 12.66 -29.45 3.63
C GLN A 354 13.54 -30.47 4.38
N THR A 355 14.85 -30.20 4.48
CA THR A 355 15.82 -31.03 5.19
C THR A 355 15.43 -31.19 6.67
N ALA A 356 15.04 -30.09 7.34
CA ALA A 356 14.56 -30.13 8.72
C ALA A 356 13.22 -30.87 8.86
N GLN A 357 12.23 -30.59 7.99
CA GLN A 357 10.91 -31.24 8.00
C GLN A 357 10.98 -32.77 7.79
N LEU A 358 11.99 -33.24 7.07
CA LEU A 358 12.26 -34.66 6.79
C LEU A 358 13.28 -35.30 7.75
N ASN A 359 13.70 -34.62 8.82
CA ASN A 359 14.75 -35.07 9.75
C ASN A 359 16.07 -35.52 9.07
N ARG A 360 16.39 -34.93 7.91
CA ARG A 360 17.65 -35.17 7.19
C ARG A 360 18.82 -34.43 7.88
N PRO A 361 20.09 -34.88 7.73
CA PRO A 361 21.24 -34.19 8.32
C PRO A 361 21.35 -32.72 7.87
N ALA A 362 21.61 -31.81 8.81
CA ALA A 362 21.59 -30.38 8.55
C ALA A 362 22.71 -29.91 7.59
N VAL A 363 22.34 -29.10 6.60
CA VAL A 363 23.25 -28.49 5.61
C VAL A 363 23.11 -26.95 5.65
N THR A 364 24.15 -26.23 5.24
CA THR A 364 24.19 -24.75 5.13
C THR A 364 24.27 -24.32 3.66
N GLU A 365 23.83 -23.11 3.29
CA GLU A 365 23.84 -22.68 1.87
C GLU A 365 25.26 -22.75 1.27
N ALA A 366 26.26 -22.32 2.04
CA ALA A 366 27.67 -22.35 1.66
C ALA A 366 28.23 -23.78 1.40
N ARG A 367 27.58 -24.82 1.93
CA ARG A 367 27.89 -26.23 1.61
C ARG A 367 27.06 -26.74 0.42
N LEU A 368 25.80 -26.31 0.30
CA LEU A 368 24.94 -26.66 -0.83
C LEU A 368 25.47 -26.10 -2.16
N LYS A 369 26.12 -24.92 -2.14
CA LYS A 369 26.67 -24.25 -3.33
C LYS A 369 25.65 -24.20 -4.48
N VAL A 370 24.43 -23.76 -4.17
CA VAL A 370 23.32 -23.77 -5.12
C VAL A 370 23.58 -22.78 -6.24
N THR A 371 23.39 -23.23 -7.48
CA THR A 371 23.46 -22.44 -8.71
C THR A 371 22.24 -22.73 -9.56
N ALA A 372 21.73 -21.75 -10.31
CA ALA A 372 20.65 -21.98 -11.28
C ALA A 372 21.10 -21.55 -12.68
N SER A 373 20.89 -22.40 -13.68
CA SER A 373 20.94 -22.03 -15.09
C SER A 373 19.51 -21.80 -15.57
N CYS A 374 19.12 -20.54 -15.73
CA CYS A 374 17.79 -20.16 -16.20
C CYS A 374 17.89 -19.57 -17.60
N ASP A 375 17.06 -20.08 -18.50
CA ASP A 375 16.90 -19.61 -19.87
C ASP A 375 15.43 -19.23 -20.11
N LYS A 376 15.18 -18.44 -21.15
CA LYS A 376 13.84 -17.97 -21.52
C LYS A 376 13.58 -18.21 -23.00
N GLY A 377 12.47 -18.88 -23.33
CA GLY A 377 12.05 -19.11 -24.70
C GLY A 377 13.07 -19.92 -25.53
N SER A 378 13.81 -19.27 -26.43
CA SER A 378 14.81 -19.94 -27.28
C SER A 378 16.07 -19.08 -27.48
N VAL A 379 17.20 -19.74 -27.75
CA VAL A 379 18.58 -19.19 -27.84
C VAL A 379 18.80 -18.04 -28.85
N LYS A 380 17.76 -17.58 -29.54
CA LYS A 380 17.79 -16.44 -30.48
C LYS A 380 17.33 -15.11 -29.88
N VAL A 381 16.85 -15.11 -28.63
CA VAL A 381 16.36 -13.92 -27.91
C VAL A 381 17.13 -13.79 -26.59
N ALA A 382 17.44 -12.56 -26.18
CA ALA A 382 18.02 -12.33 -24.86
C ALA A 382 17.03 -12.74 -23.76
N ALA A 383 17.50 -13.46 -22.74
CA ALA A 383 16.65 -13.96 -21.67
C ALA A 383 16.30 -12.84 -20.68
N GLU A 384 15.29 -12.05 -21.03
CA GLU A 384 14.88 -10.83 -20.31
C GLU A 384 13.36 -10.67 -20.23
N GLY A 385 12.90 -9.97 -19.18
CA GLY A 385 11.51 -9.54 -19.02
C GLY A 385 10.54 -10.61 -18.49
N PRO A 386 9.28 -10.23 -18.21
CA PRO A 386 8.25 -11.11 -17.67
C PRO A 386 7.78 -12.17 -18.67
N GLY A 387 7.17 -13.24 -18.18
CA GLY A 387 6.64 -14.36 -18.97
C GLY A 387 6.65 -15.68 -18.19
N ASN A 388 5.90 -16.67 -18.71
CA ASN A 388 5.81 -18.04 -18.20
C ASN A 388 6.68 -19.05 -18.99
N ASP A 389 7.57 -18.52 -19.81
CA ASP A 389 8.50 -19.21 -20.71
C ASP A 389 9.93 -19.30 -20.15
N TRP A 390 10.12 -18.99 -18.87
CA TRP A 390 11.37 -19.18 -18.13
C TRP A 390 11.50 -20.64 -17.65
N ARG A 391 12.66 -21.25 -17.90
CA ARG A 391 13.01 -22.60 -17.43
C ARG A 391 14.35 -22.55 -16.69
N CYS A 392 14.34 -22.93 -15.42
CA CYS A 392 15.52 -22.96 -14.56
C CYS A 392 15.93 -24.40 -14.25
N VAL A 393 17.20 -24.73 -14.46
CA VAL A 393 17.84 -25.93 -13.92
C VAL A 393 18.65 -25.52 -12.69
N VAL A 394 18.16 -25.85 -11.51
CA VAL A 394 18.84 -25.63 -10.23
C VAL A 394 19.74 -26.82 -9.93
N SER A 395 20.99 -26.55 -9.55
CA SER A 395 22.00 -27.56 -9.22
C SER A 395 22.60 -27.28 -7.84
N TRP A 396 22.83 -28.32 -7.04
CA TRP A 396 23.43 -28.23 -5.70
C TRP A 396 24.29 -29.45 -5.39
N HIS A 397 25.12 -29.32 -4.37
CA HIS A 397 26.05 -30.34 -3.89
C HIS A 397 25.67 -30.78 -2.47
N LEU A 398 25.96 -32.03 -2.10
CA LEU A 398 25.73 -32.54 -0.74
C LEU A 398 27.05 -33.00 -0.11
N PRO A 399 27.27 -32.75 1.19
CA PRO A 399 28.51 -33.14 1.86
C PRO A 399 28.64 -34.67 1.91
N GLY A 400 29.70 -35.21 1.30
CA GLY A 400 29.94 -36.65 1.22
C GLY A 400 29.23 -37.35 0.05
N VAL A 401 28.76 -36.60 -0.96
CA VAL A 401 28.15 -37.14 -2.19
C VAL A 401 28.76 -36.45 -3.41
N ASP A 402 29.43 -37.22 -4.28
CA ASP A 402 30.08 -36.70 -5.49
C ASP A 402 29.09 -36.37 -6.62
N ALA A 403 27.87 -36.92 -6.56
CA ALA A 403 26.80 -36.62 -7.51
C ALA A 403 26.17 -35.25 -7.25
N VAL A 404 26.11 -34.41 -8.28
CA VAL A 404 25.40 -33.13 -8.27
C VAL A 404 23.90 -33.40 -8.27
N GLY A 405 23.17 -32.85 -7.29
CA GLY A 405 21.71 -32.85 -7.30
C GLY A 405 21.19 -31.81 -8.28
N THR A 406 20.18 -32.16 -9.09
CA THR A 406 19.57 -31.27 -10.08
C THR A 406 18.06 -31.29 -10.00
N ALA A 407 17.42 -30.12 -10.12
CA ALA A 407 15.98 -29.94 -10.14
C ALA A 407 15.59 -28.96 -11.25
N VAL A 408 14.54 -29.28 -12.01
CA VAL A 408 14.02 -28.42 -13.07
C VAL A 408 12.77 -27.70 -12.57
N TYR A 409 12.72 -26.39 -12.82
CA TYR A 409 11.59 -25.53 -12.53
C TYR A 409 11.15 -24.77 -13.78
N GLN A 410 9.84 -24.66 -14.00
CA GLN A 410 9.26 -23.63 -14.87
C GLN A 410 8.88 -22.43 -14.02
N LEU A 411 9.19 -21.22 -14.49
CA LEU A 411 8.90 -19.97 -13.77
C LEU A 411 7.87 -19.15 -14.55
N ASP A 412 6.83 -18.69 -13.86
CA ASP A 412 6.01 -17.55 -14.28
C ASP A 412 6.49 -16.30 -13.57
N VAL A 413 7.07 -15.36 -14.33
CA VAL A 413 7.67 -14.12 -13.83
C VAL A 413 6.77 -12.95 -14.21
N THR A 414 6.12 -12.32 -13.22
CA THR A 414 5.19 -11.22 -13.44
C THR A 414 5.92 -9.88 -13.62
N PRO A 415 5.31 -8.87 -14.30
CA PRO A 415 6.02 -7.65 -14.70
C PRO A 415 6.50 -6.73 -13.55
N ASP A 416 6.10 -7.02 -12.32
CA ASP A 416 6.50 -6.37 -11.07
C ASP A 416 7.74 -7.01 -10.40
N GLY A 417 8.27 -8.10 -10.95
CA GLY A 417 9.48 -8.78 -10.47
C GLY A 417 9.21 -10.03 -9.62
N ARG A 418 7.98 -10.26 -9.18
CA ARG A 418 7.59 -11.52 -8.54
C ARG A 418 7.71 -12.68 -9.54
N PHE A 419 8.03 -13.86 -9.06
CA PHE A 419 7.81 -15.10 -9.81
C PHE A 419 7.21 -16.21 -8.95
N MET A 420 6.60 -17.19 -9.60
CA MET A 420 6.27 -18.50 -9.04
C MET A 420 7.07 -19.56 -9.81
N ALA A 421 7.82 -20.40 -9.10
CA ALA A 421 8.55 -21.52 -9.66
C ALA A 421 7.81 -22.84 -9.37
N ASP A 422 7.51 -23.63 -10.39
CA ASP A 422 6.83 -24.94 -10.32
C ASP A 422 7.79 -26.07 -10.72
N GLY A 423 7.88 -27.11 -9.87
CA GLY A 423 8.85 -28.21 -9.95
C GLY A 423 8.31 -29.49 -10.62
N ASP A 424 8.87 -29.83 -11.78
CA ASP A 424 8.51 -30.99 -12.62
C ASP A 424 9.42 -32.21 -12.39
N GLY A 425 9.76 -32.50 -11.13
CA GLY A 425 10.73 -33.55 -10.77
C GLY A 425 10.21 -34.62 -9.80
N PRO A 426 11.08 -35.51 -9.29
CA PRO A 426 10.70 -36.57 -8.36
C PRO A 426 10.31 -36.01 -6.98
N LYS A 427 9.39 -36.70 -6.29
CA LYS A 427 8.74 -36.22 -5.04
C LYS A 427 9.73 -35.96 -3.90
N GLU A 428 10.82 -36.69 -3.91
CA GLU A 428 11.90 -36.67 -2.92
C GLU A 428 12.75 -35.37 -3.00
N VAL A 429 12.58 -34.62 -4.10
CA VAL A 429 13.25 -33.37 -4.45
C VAL A 429 12.23 -32.24 -4.56
N ASN A 430 11.51 -32.14 -5.69
CA ASN A 430 10.60 -31.02 -6.02
C ASN A 430 9.25 -31.45 -6.62
N GLY A 431 8.97 -32.76 -6.72
CA GLY A 431 7.67 -33.26 -7.18
C GLY A 431 6.59 -33.25 -6.10
N TYR A 432 5.33 -33.37 -6.57
CA TYR A 432 4.04 -33.57 -5.89
C TYR A 432 3.81 -32.95 -4.49
N PHE A 433 2.66 -32.30 -4.33
CA PHE A 433 2.30 -31.38 -3.25
C PHE A 433 2.73 -31.69 -1.80
N LEU A 434 2.83 -32.96 -1.36
CA LEU A 434 3.01 -33.32 0.05
C LEU A 434 4.28 -34.14 0.33
N VAL A 435 5.03 -33.72 1.35
CA VAL A 435 6.09 -34.48 2.01
C VAL A 435 5.59 -35.10 3.31
N ARG A 436 6.02 -36.33 3.61
CA ARG A 436 5.68 -37.01 4.87
C ARG A 436 6.62 -36.56 5.99
N THR A 437 6.11 -35.74 6.91
CA THR A 437 6.82 -35.32 8.13
C THR A 437 6.46 -36.24 9.31
N PRO A 438 7.23 -36.23 10.42
CA PRO A 438 6.87 -36.97 11.64
C PRO A 438 5.51 -36.58 12.23
N THR A 439 5.06 -35.35 11.97
CA THR A 439 3.80 -34.76 12.45
C THR A 439 2.62 -34.93 11.50
N GLY A 440 2.81 -35.50 10.31
CA GLY A 440 1.78 -35.66 9.29
C GLY A 440 2.26 -35.29 7.87
N ASP A 441 1.36 -35.26 6.91
CA ASP A 441 1.67 -34.75 5.57
C ASP A 441 1.72 -33.22 5.60
N ALA A 442 2.78 -32.61 5.06
CA ALA A 442 2.95 -31.16 4.96
C ALA A 442 3.26 -30.76 3.51
N PRO A 443 2.92 -29.52 3.07
CA PRO A 443 3.28 -29.05 1.74
C PRO A 443 4.78 -29.14 1.46
N ASN A 444 5.18 -29.66 0.29
CA ASN A 444 6.57 -29.71 -0.14
C ASN A 444 7.08 -28.28 -0.43
N PRO A 445 7.98 -27.70 0.38
CA PRO A 445 8.44 -26.33 0.19
C PRO A 445 9.28 -26.15 -1.09
N LEU A 446 9.77 -27.26 -1.68
CA LEU A 446 10.49 -27.25 -2.94
C LEU A 446 9.62 -27.55 -4.17
N TRP A 447 8.31 -27.81 -4.03
CA TRP A 447 7.44 -27.92 -5.22
C TRP A 447 7.18 -26.57 -5.86
N GLN A 448 6.48 -25.69 -5.14
CA GLN A 448 5.95 -24.44 -5.70
C GLN A 448 6.26 -23.27 -4.77
N PHE A 449 7.31 -22.52 -5.07
CA PHE A 449 7.73 -21.38 -4.26
C PHE A 449 7.58 -20.05 -5.01
N ASP A 450 7.21 -19.01 -4.26
CA ASP A 450 7.25 -17.64 -4.76
C ASP A 450 8.70 -17.13 -4.67
N GLY A 451 9.05 -16.15 -5.50
CA GLY A 451 10.34 -15.47 -5.52
C GLY A 451 10.19 -14.00 -5.94
N ASN A 452 11.25 -13.19 -5.77
CA ASN A 452 11.22 -11.79 -6.19
C ASN A 452 12.58 -11.30 -6.75
N VAL A 453 12.58 -10.94 -8.03
CA VAL A 453 13.70 -10.32 -8.75
C VAL A 453 13.81 -8.85 -8.37
N ASP A 454 15.01 -8.40 -7.98
CA ASP A 454 15.29 -6.97 -7.81
C ASP A 454 15.28 -6.27 -9.17
N LEU A 455 14.27 -5.44 -9.41
CA LEU A 455 14.10 -4.71 -10.68
C LEU A 455 15.15 -3.61 -10.89
N LEU A 456 15.88 -3.18 -9.86
CA LEU A 456 16.90 -2.16 -9.99
C LEU A 456 18.27 -2.77 -10.35
N ALA A 457 19.20 -1.91 -10.76
CA ALA A 457 20.60 -2.29 -10.83
C ALA A 457 21.13 -2.39 -9.40
N THR A 458 21.60 -3.58 -8.99
CA THR A 458 22.26 -3.75 -7.69
C THR A 458 23.54 -2.89 -7.68
N SER A 459 23.61 -1.88 -6.82
CA SER A 459 24.81 -1.04 -6.70
C SER A 459 26.00 -1.91 -6.32
N LYS A 460 27.06 -1.92 -7.13
CA LYS A 460 28.34 -2.53 -6.76
C LYS A 460 28.94 -1.73 -5.60
N GLY A 461 28.85 -2.29 -4.39
CA GLY A 461 29.66 -1.89 -3.24
C GLY A 461 31.07 -2.48 -3.33
#